data_AF-A0A0C1IPG5-F1
#
_entry.id   AF-A0A0C1IPG5-F1
#
_cell.length_a   1.000
_cell.length_b   1.000
_cell.length_c   1.000
_cell.angle_alpha   90.00
_cell.angle_beta   90.00
_cell.angle_gamma   90.00
#
_symmetry.space_group_name_H-M   'P 1'
#
loop_
_entity.id
_entity.type
_entity.pdbx_description
1 polymer ?
#
loop_
_entity_poly.entity_id
_entity_poly.type
_entity_poly.pdbx_seq_one_letter_code
_entity_poly.pdbx_strand_id
1 'polypeptide(L)'
;MHTVLKSIAAFGTIAALSGCVSPEQFETTPVQLQTSKGVVTCQLYTKDRVLWDRSIDRPTSMPVQEADEICKREGYRQMKEG
;
A
#
# COMPACT_ATOMS: atom_id res chain seq x y z
N MET A 1 -63.43 -4.91 -11.85
CA MET A 1 -62.36 -5.79 -11.36
C MET A 1 -61.03 -5.09 -11.61
N HIS A 2 -60.32 -4.75 -10.54
CA HIS A 2 -59.01 -4.09 -10.57
C HIS A 2 -57.96 -5.07 -11.08
N THR A 3 -57.28 -4.78 -12.19
CA THR A 3 -56.09 -5.54 -12.61
C THR A 3 -54.87 -4.89 -11.95
N VAL A 4 -54.42 -5.53 -10.88
CA VAL A 4 -53.31 -5.10 -10.02
C VAL A 4 -51.96 -5.32 -10.73
N LEU A 5 -51.21 -4.22 -10.78
CA LEU A 5 -49.78 -4.03 -11.06
C LEU A 5 -48.86 -5.23 -10.81
N LYS A 6 -47.98 -5.57 -11.77
CA LYS A 6 -46.70 -6.27 -11.50
C LYS A 6 -45.59 -5.75 -12.43
N SER A 7 -45.11 -4.54 -12.15
CA SER A 7 -43.80 -4.10 -12.63
C SER A 7 -42.73 -4.93 -11.91
N ILE A 8 -42.17 -5.92 -12.60
CA ILE A 8 -41.03 -6.69 -12.10
C ILE A 8 -39.78 -5.84 -12.38
N ALA A 9 -39.45 -4.96 -11.45
CA ALA A 9 -38.18 -4.26 -11.43
C ALA A 9 -37.08 -5.28 -11.05
N ALA A 10 -36.34 -5.77 -12.05
CA ALA A 10 -35.17 -6.60 -11.85
C ALA A 10 -33.98 -5.73 -11.42
N PHE A 11 -33.91 -5.36 -10.14
CA PHE A 11 -32.68 -4.84 -9.54
C PHE A 11 -31.81 -6.02 -9.13
N GLY A 12 -30.99 -6.51 -10.06
CA GLY A 12 -29.94 -7.47 -9.79
C GLY A 12 -28.89 -6.84 -8.86
N THR A 13 -28.73 -7.42 -7.67
CA THR A 13 -27.74 -7.03 -6.66
C THR A 13 -26.33 -7.20 -7.20
N ILE A 14 -25.61 -6.08 -7.42
CA ILE A 14 -24.17 -6.09 -7.63
C ILE A 14 -23.52 -6.38 -6.27
N ALA A 15 -23.21 -7.64 -6.01
CA ALA A 15 -22.38 -8.02 -4.87
C ALA A 15 -20.94 -7.58 -5.14
N ALA A 16 -20.53 -6.45 -4.55
CA ALA A 16 -19.15 -5.99 -4.62
C ALA A 16 -18.26 -6.98 -3.83
N LEU A 17 -17.45 -7.77 -4.53
CA LEU A 17 -16.43 -8.62 -3.94
C LEU A 17 -15.25 -7.75 -3.47
N SER A 18 -15.35 -7.15 -2.29
CA SER A 18 -14.18 -6.59 -1.62
C SER A 18 -13.39 -7.73 -0.98
N GLY A 19 -12.37 -8.24 -1.68
CA GLY A 19 -11.44 -9.21 -1.09
C GLY A 19 -10.60 -8.56 0.01
N CYS A 20 -10.51 -9.18 1.18
CA CYS A 20 -9.56 -8.77 2.22
C CYS A 20 -8.13 -9.10 1.75
N VAL A 21 -7.35 -8.08 1.38
CA VAL A 21 -5.92 -8.22 1.07
C VAL A 21 -5.10 -7.77 2.29
N SER A 22 -4.15 -8.60 2.73
CA SER A 22 -3.25 -8.23 3.83
C SER A 22 -1.97 -7.60 3.27
N PRO A 23 -1.50 -6.46 3.81
CA PRO A 23 -0.28 -5.82 3.35
C PRO A 23 0.96 -6.73 3.41
N GLU A 24 1.04 -7.64 4.38
CA GLU A 24 2.19 -8.54 4.54
C GLU A 24 2.44 -9.44 3.32
N GLN A 25 1.41 -9.71 2.52
CA GLN A 25 1.56 -10.50 1.29
C GLN A 25 2.36 -9.78 0.20
N PHE A 26 2.57 -8.47 0.37
CA PHE A 26 3.25 -7.60 -0.58
C PHE A 26 4.59 -7.09 -0.03
N GLU A 27 4.96 -7.47 1.19
CA GLU A 27 6.18 -7.02 1.86
C GLU A 27 7.42 -7.75 1.36
N THR A 28 8.49 -7.00 1.12
CA THR A 28 9.83 -7.56 0.87
C THR A 28 10.58 -7.76 2.18
N THR A 29 11.74 -8.42 2.11
CA THR A 29 12.72 -8.33 3.22
C THR A 29 13.04 -6.85 3.50
N PRO A 30 13.05 -6.41 4.78
CA PRO A 30 13.39 -5.04 5.13
C PRO A 30 14.78 -4.62 4.64
N VAL A 31 14.89 -3.38 4.17
CA VAL A 31 16.13 -2.80 3.65
C VAL A 31 16.66 -1.77 4.62
N GLN A 32 17.95 -1.81 4.92
CA GLN A 32 18.63 -0.81 5.75
C GLN A 32 19.37 0.18 4.88
N LEU A 33 19.05 1.47 5.05
CA LEU A 33 19.64 2.56 4.29
C LEU A 33 20.43 3.47 5.22
N GLN A 34 21.70 3.68 4.86
CA GLN A 34 22.56 4.60 5.59
C GLN A 34 22.27 6.04 5.17
N THR A 35 22.10 6.91 6.15
CA THR A 35 21.87 8.35 5.94
C THR A 35 22.81 9.16 6.84
N SER A 36 22.94 10.45 6.57
CA SER A 36 23.73 11.36 7.43
C SER A 36 23.18 11.48 8.85
N LYS A 37 21.91 11.13 9.09
CA LYS A 37 21.24 11.19 10.40
C LYS A 37 21.18 9.83 11.10
N GLY A 38 21.68 8.76 10.47
CA GLY A 38 21.64 7.39 10.98
C GLY A 38 20.97 6.40 10.02
N VAL A 39 20.77 5.17 10.49
CA VAL A 39 20.17 4.08 9.71
C VAL A 39 18.65 4.23 9.66
N VAL A 40 18.07 4.10 8.47
CA VAL A 40 16.62 3.93 8.29
C VAL A 40 16.37 2.49 7.85
N THR A 41 15.49 1.79 8.56
CA THR A 41 15.01 0.46 8.14
C THR A 41 13.67 0.62 7.44
N CYS A 42 13.62 0.25 6.17
CA CYS A 42 12.47 0.39 5.30
C CYS A 42 11.76 -0.94 5.09
N GLN A 43 10.44 -0.93 5.26
CA GLN A 43 9.57 -1.94 4.67
C GLN A 43 9.20 -1.47 3.27
N LEU A 44 9.70 -2.18 2.26
CA LEU A 44 9.31 -1.96 0.87
C LEU A 44 8.20 -2.95 0.51
N TYR A 45 7.31 -2.51 -0.37
CA TYR A 45 6.26 -3.33 -0.94
C TYR A 45 6.60 -3.69 -2.39
N THR A 46 5.68 -4.35 -3.09
CA THR A 46 5.89 -4.71 -4.50
C THR A 46 6.22 -3.49 -5.37
N LYS A 47 6.91 -3.70 -6.50
CA LYS A 47 7.33 -2.65 -7.44
C LYS A 47 6.20 -1.71 -7.87
N ASP A 48 4.97 -2.23 -7.94
CA ASP A 48 3.79 -1.46 -8.36
C ASP A 48 3.15 -0.65 -7.21
N ARG A 49 3.66 -0.79 -5.97
CA ARG A 49 3.10 -0.24 -4.74
C ARG A 49 4.10 0.58 -3.92
N VAL A 50 5.09 1.20 -4.56
CA VAL A 50 6.11 2.05 -3.90
C VAL A 50 5.50 3.11 -2.98
N LEU A 51 4.30 3.63 -3.27
CA LEU A 51 3.63 4.60 -2.40
C LEU A 51 3.31 4.08 -0.99
N TRP A 52 3.30 2.75 -0.81
CA TRP A 52 3.08 2.09 0.47
C TRP A 52 4.37 1.93 1.28
N ASP A 53 5.54 2.11 0.65
CA ASP A 53 6.83 1.98 1.30
C ASP A 53 6.95 2.95 2.47
N ARG A 54 7.44 2.41 3.59
CA ARG A 54 7.46 3.11 4.87
C ARG A 54 8.65 2.71 5.73
N SER A 55 9.04 3.61 6.63
CA SER A 55 10.01 3.32 7.67
C SER A 55 9.38 2.43 8.77
N ILE A 56 10.08 1.37 9.15
CA ILE A 56 9.75 0.52 10.32
C ILE A 56 10.71 0.75 11.49
N ASP A 57 11.88 1.33 11.22
CA ASP A 57 12.78 1.87 12.23
C ASP A 57 13.53 3.09 11.66
N ARG A 58 13.82 4.07 12.52
CA ARG A 58 14.51 5.32 12.13
C ARG A 58 15.16 6.00 13.35
N PRO A 59 16.13 6.90 13.13
CA PRO A 59 16.66 7.72 14.21
C PRO A 59 15.55 8.59 14.82
N THR A 60 15.59 8.77 16.15
CA THR A 60 14.60 9.59 16.87
C THR A 60 14.59 11.03 16.41
N SER A 61 15.72 11.55 15.93
CA SER A 61 15.90 12.89 15.38
C SER A 61 15.32 13.09 13.97
N MET A 62 14.94 12.02 13.26
CA MET A 62 14.41 12.09 11.90
C MET A 62 12.89 12.02 11.90
N PRO A 63 12.13 12.98 11.34
CA PRO A 63 10.68 12.87 11.21
C PRO A 63 10.26 11.62 10.42
N VAL A 64 9.11 11.05 10.77
CA VAL A 64 8.60 9.85 10.06
C VAL A 64 8.38 10.11 8.58
N GLN A 65 7.89 11.30 8.22
CA GLN A 65 7.67 11.68 6.83
C GLN A 65 8.98 11.69 6.02
N GLU A 66 10.06 12.22 6.61
CA GLU A 66 11.39 12.23 5.98
C GLU A 66 11.90 10.79 5.77
N ALA A 67 11.75 9.92 6.77
CA ALA A 67 12.15 8.52 6.68
C ALA A 67 11.33 7.74 5.62
N ASP A 68 10.03 7.97 5.55
CA ASP A 68 9.15 7.34 4.57
C ASP A 68 9.47 7.79 3.14
N GLU A 69 9.85 9.06 2.94
CA GLU A 69 10.32 9.56 1.63
C GLU A 69 11.63 8.88 1.19
N ILE A 70 12.51 8.58 2.14
CA ILE A 70 13.73 7.81 1.87
C ILE A 70 13.37 6.39 1.42
N CYS A 71 12.45 5.73 2.12
CA CYS A 71 11.99 4.38 1.76
C CYS A 71 11.32 4.33 0.38
N LYS A 72 10.45 5.29 0.07
CA LYS A 72 9.82 5.40 -1.27
C LYS A 72 10.85 5.62 -2.38
N ARG A 73 11.87 6.44 -2.12
CA ARG A 73 12.95 6.68 -3.10
C ARG A 73 13.71 5.39 -3.40
N GLU A 74 13.95 4.58 -2.38
CA GLU A 74 14.56 3.27 -2.53
C GLU A 74 13.66 2.31 -3.32
N GLY A 75 12.37 2.25 -3.03
CA GLY A 75 11.40 1.49 -3.82
C GLY A 75 11.41 1.89 -5.30
N TYR A 76 11.40 3.19 -5.60
CA TYR A 76 11.52 3.68 -6.98
C TYR A 76 12.86 3.33 -7.64
N ARG A 77 13.95 3.28 -6.87
CA ARG A 77 15.27 2.86 -7.38
C ARG A 77 15.22 1.39 -7.80
N GLN A 78 14.75 0.52 -6.92
CA GLN A 78 14.64 -0.93 -7.21
C GLN A 78 13.65 -1.24 -8.32
N MET A 79 12.57 -0.45 -8.45
CA MET A 79 11.61 -0.56 -9.55
C MET A 79 12.27 -0.31 -10.92
N LYS A 80 13.24 0.59 -11.00
CA LYS A 80 13.95 0.89 -12.27
C LYS A 80 15.03 -0.13 -12.62
N GLU A 81 15.54 -0.86 -11.63
CA GLU A 81 16.69 -1.76 -11.79
C GLU A 81 16.34 -3.18 -12.20
N GLY A 82 15.06 -3.58 -12.17
CA GLY A 82 14.65 -4.89 -12.68
C GLY A 82 13.29 -4.88 -13.31
#